data_AF-A0A919ZA36-F1
#
_entry.id   AF-A0A919ZA36-F1
#
_cell.length_a   1.000
_cell.length_b   1.000
_cell.length_c   1.000
_cell.angle_alpha   90.00
_cell.angle_beta   90.00
_cell.angle_gamma   90.00
#
_symmetry.space_group_name_H-M   'P 1'
#
loop_
_entity.id
_entity.type
_entity.pdbx_description
1 polymer ?
#
loop_
_entity_poly.entity_id
_entity_poly.type
_entity_poly.pdbx_seq_one_letter_code
_entity_poly.pdbx_strand_id
1 'polypeptide(L)'
;MTRTASEVLRHREGICYAKSNLLAALLRASGIPAGFCYQRLTIGETPETGYCIHALNAVYVPEAGRWVRLDARGNKPGVAAEFSLGEERLAFPVREELEEQDYPVIYPVPNRRTMETLRNASDGIFMYLHELPQEL
;
A
#
# COMPACT_ATOMS: atom_id res chain seq x y z
N MET A 1 -6.59 -5.45 15.43
CA MET A 1 -6.12 -4.68 14.27
C MET A 1 -4.60 -4.55 14.35
N THR A 2 -3.90 -4.86 13.27
CA THR A 2 -2.44 -4.71 13.20
C THR A 2 -2.06 -3.31 12.74
N ARG A 3 -1.14 -2.65 13.46
CA ARG A 3 -0.79 -1.23 13.25
C ARG A 3 0.67 -1.06 12.83
N THR A 4 1.54 -1.88 13.41
CA THR A 4 2.99 -1.86 13.22
C THR A 4 3.45 -3.05 12.37
N ALA A 5 4.62 -2.92 11.75
CA ALA A 5 5.27 -4.02 11.03
C ALA A 5 5.38 -5.29 11.90
N SER A 6 5.79 -5.16 13.16
CA SER A 6 5.96 -6.29 14.08
C SER A 6 4.63 -6.99 14.42
N GLU A 7 3.52 -6.24 14.54
CA GLU A 7 2.19 -6.83 14.72
C GLU A 7 1.73 -7.58 13.48
N VAL A 8 1.93 -7.02 12.29
CA VAL A 8 1.61 -7.72 11.02
C VAL A 8 2.41 -9.01 10.90
N LEU A 9 3.70 -8.98 11.24
CA LEU A 9 4.54 -10.18 11.22
C LEU A 9 4.04 -11.25 12.20
N ARG A 10 3.67 -10.85 13.42
CA ARG A 10 3.20 -11.76 14.47
C ARG A 10 1.84 -12.37 14.14
N HIS A 11 0.88 -11.54 13.72
CA HIS A 11 -0.51 -11.94 13.52
C HIS A 11 -0.81 -12.39 12.08
N ARG A 12 0.10 -12.13 11.14
CA ARG A 12 -0.01 -12.49 9.71
C ARG A 12 -1.24 -11.89 9.02
N GLU A 13 -1.67 -10.73 9.49
CA GLU A 13 -2.83 -10.01 8.98
C GLU A 13 -2.58 -8.49 8.93
N GLY A 14 -3.35 -7.78 8.12
CA GLY A 14 -3.31 -6.32 8.02
C GLY A 14 -3.84 -5.80 6.70
N ILE A 15 -4.26 -4.53 6.69
CA ILE A 15 -4.59 -3.81 5.45
C ILE A 15 -3.31 -3.32 4.75
N CYS A 16 -3.44 -2.72 3.56
CA CYS A 16 -2.29 -2.29 2.75
C CYS A 16 -1.29 -1.43 3.52
N TYR A 17 -1.74 -0.50 4.37
CA TYR A 17 -0.85 0.34 5.18
C TYR A 17 0.10 -0.48 6.06
N ALA A 18 -0.48 -1.39 6.85
CA ALA A 18 0.27 -2.20 7.79
C ALA A 18 1.18 -3.21 7.04
N LYS A 19 0.68 -3.80 5.95
CA LYS A 19 1.46 -4.71 5.09
C LYS A 19 2.65 -4.01 4.43
N SER A 20 2.46 -2.79 3.92
CA SER A 20 3.54 -2.00 3.32
C SER A 20 4.59 -1.59 4.35
N ASN A 21 4.19 -1.33 5.60
CA ASN A 21 5.12 -1.11 6.70
C ASN A 21 5.98 -2.36 6.96
N LEU A 22 5.37 -3.55 6.98
CA LEU A 22 6.11 -4.80 7.16
C LEU A 22 7.08 -5.05 5.99
N LEU A 23 6.63 -4.91 4.74
CA LEU A 23 7.48 -5.13 3.57
C LEU A 23 8.68 -4.18 3.57
N ALA A 24 8.46 -2.88 3.82
CA ALA A 24 9.54 -1.91 3.94
C ALA A 24 10.53 -2.28 5.06
N ALA A 25 10.04 -2.70 6.23
CA ALA A 25 10.88 -3.07 7.35
C ALA A 25 11.75 -4.30 7.04
N LEU A 26 11.17 -5.35 6.42
CA LEU A 26 11.90 -6.56 6.05
C LEU A 26 12.98 -6.28 5.00
N LEU A 27 12.65 -5.50 3.97
CA LEU A 27 13.60 -5.16 2.91
C LEU A 27 14.77 -4.32 3.44
N ARG A 28 14.46 -3.30 4.25
CA ARG A 28 15.49 -2.44 4.85
C ARG A 28 16.38 -3.20 5.83
N ALA A 29 15.81 -4.13 6.59
CA ALA A 29 16.59 -5.02 7.46
C ALA A 29 17.58 -5.90 6.66
N SER A 30 17.25 -6.21 5.41
CA SER A 30 18.13 -6.92 4.47
C SER A 30 19.03 -6.00 3.64
N GLY A 31 19.11 -4.70 3.95
CA GLY A 31 19.94 -3.74 3.22
C GLY A 31 19.38 -3.30 1.86
N ILE A 32 18.14 -3.65 1.54
CA ILE A 32 17.50 -3.26 0.27
C ILE A 32 16.82 -1.89 0.47
N PRO A 33 17.19 -0.86 -0.32
CA PRO A 33 16.50 0.42 -0.26
C PRO A 33 15.03 0.24 -0.65
N ALA A 34 14.14 0.60 0.27
CA ALA A 34 12.71 0.53 0.06
C ALA A 34 12.04 1.81 0.56
N GLY A 35 11.00 2.25 -0.13
CA GLY A 35 10.16 3.39 0.23
C GLY A 35 8.67 3.06 0.11
N PHE A 36 7.86 4.09 0.23
CA PHE A 36 6.40 4.02 0.13
C PHE A 36 5.92 4.84 -1.06
N CYS A 37 4.96 4.32 -1.80
CA CYS A 37 4.22 5.01 -2.86
C CYS A 37 2.73 4.84 -2.61
N TYR A 38 1.91 5.60 -3.32
CA TYR A 38 0.46 5.58 -3.06
C TYR A 38 -0.36 5.64 -4.35
N GLN A 39 -1.59 5.20 -4.24
CA GLN A 39 -2.64 5.43 -5.23
C GLN A 39 -3.86 5.97 -4.48
N ARG A 40 -4.66 6.83 -5.10
CA ARG A 40 -6.02 7.13 -4.70
C ARG A 40 -6.94 6.27 -5.56
N LEU A 41 -7.72 5.41 -4.93
CA LEU A 41 -8.60 4.44 -5.61
C LEU A 41 -10.03 4.58 -5.08
N THR A 42 -11.03 4.20 -5.87
CA THR A 42 -12.39 4.02 -5.33
C THR A 42 -12.42 2.81 -4.39
N ILE A 43 -13.25 2.86 -3.34
CA ILE A 43 -13.38 1.74 -2.39
C ILE A 43 -14.07 0.54 -3.05
N GLY A 44 -15.07 0.80 -3.88
CA GLY A 44 -15.76 -0.17 -4.73
C GLY A 44 -15.61 0.15 -6.21
N GLU A 45 -16.63 -0.19 -7.00
CA GLU A 45 -16.58 -0.06 -8.47
C GLU A 45 -16.96 1.34 -8.99
N THR A 46 -17.49 2.21 -8.14
CA THR A 46 -18.01 3.52 -8.56
C THR A 46 -17.59 4.64 -7.61
N PRO A 47 -17.53 5.91 -8.07
CA PRO A 47 -17.17 7.07 -7.23
C PRO A 47 -18.04 7.23 -5.98
N GLU A 48 -19.31 6.83 -6.03
CA GLU A 48 -20.25 6.94 -4.91
C GLU A 48 -19.89 6.04 -3.73
N THR A 49 -19.06 5.02 -3.95
CA THR A 49 -18.52 4.17 -2.89
C THR A 49 -17.44 4.86 -2.05
N GLY A 50 -17.02 6.07 -2.45
CA GLY A 50 -15.95 6.82 -1.82
C GLY A 50 -14.58 6.37 -2.29
N TYR A 51 -13.56 7.02 -1.73
CA TYR A 51 -12.16 6.81 -2.11
C TYR A 51 -11.31 6.44 -0.91
N CYS A 52 -10.17 5.81 -1.17
CA CYS A 52 -9.14 5.62 -0.18
C CYS A 52 -7.75 5.77 -0.79
N ILE A 53 -6.79 6.10 0.06
CA ILE A 53 -5.38 5.93 -0.25
C ILE A 53 -5.05 4.45 -0.13
N HIS A 54 -4.43 3.88 -1.17
CA HIS A 54 -3.81 2.57 -1.16
C HIS A 54 -2.30 2.72 -1.04
N ALA A 55 -1.68 1.98 -0.14
CA ALA A 55 -0.23 2.03 0.08
C ALA A 55 0.48 0.92 -0.68
N LEU A 56 1.60 1.30 -1.29
CA LEU A 56 2.51 0.45 -2.04
C LEU A 56 3.93 0.65 -1.52
N ASN A 57 4.84 -0.19 -1.97
CA ASN A 57 6.27 -0.02 -1.75
C ASN A 57 6.98 0.25 -3.07
N ALA A 58 8.10 0.96 -3.02
CA ALA A 58 9.06 0.99 -4.11
C ALA A 58 10.39 0.44 -3.60
N VAL A 59 11.04 -0.42 -4.37
CA VAL A 59 12.32 -1.03 -4.04
C VAL A 59 13.36 -0.67 -5.09
N TYR A 60 14.56 -0.29 -4.67
CA TYR A 60 15.63 -0.05 -5.61
C TYR A 60 16.30 -1.38 -5.92
N VAL A 61 16.36 -1.73 -7.21
CA VAL A 61 17.03 -2.94 -7.70
C VAL A 61 18.32 -2.52 -8.40
N PRO A 62 19.49 -2.67 -7.75
CA PRO A 62 20.76 -2.22 -8.30
C PRO A 62 21.10 -2.83 -9.67
N GLU A 63 20.82 -4.13 -9.85
CA GLU A 63 21.09 -4.86 -11.09
C GLU A 63 20.27 -4.33 -12.27
N ALA A 64 19.10 -3.76 -12.00
CA ALA A 64 18.24 -3.12 -12.99
C ALA A 64 18.45 -1.59 -13.05
N GLY A 65 19.24 -1.02 -12.14
CA GLY A 65 19.51 0.41 -12.03
C GLY A 65 18.28 1.29 -11.77
N ARG A 66 17.17 0.71 -11.25
CA ARG A 66 15.88 1.41 -11.18
C ARG A 66 15.05 1.03 -9.95
N TRP A 67 14.07 1.89 -9.65
CA TRP A 67 13.02 1.57 -8.69
C TRP A 67 11.94 0.69 -9.33
N VAL A 68 11.43 -0.26 -8.55
CA VAL A 68 10.32 -1.16 -8.91
C VAL A 68 9.25 -1.04 -7.84
N ARG A 69 7.99 -0.78 -8.23
CA ARG A 69 6.88 -0.73 -7.28
C ARG A 69 6.30 -2.11 -7.03
N LEU A 70 5.93 -2.36 -5.79
CA LEU A 70 5.40 -3.61 -5.28
C LEU A 70 4.12 -3.34 -4.49
N ASP A 71 3.14 -4.24 -4.61
CA ASP A 71 1.96 -4.25 -3.77
C ASP A 71 2.05 -5.34 -2.69
N ALA A 72 2.23 -4.91 -1.45
CA ALA A 72 2.34 -5.82 -0.31
C ALA A 72 1.03 -6.56 0.02
N ARG A 73 -0.11 -6.20 -0.60
CA ARG A 73 -1.38 -6.91 -0.44
C ARG A 73 -1.28 -8.38 -0.85
N GLY A 74 -0.51 -8.65 -1.90
CA GLY A 74 -0.29 -9.97 -2.48
C GLY A 74 -1.46 -10.47 -3.35
N ASN A 75 -1.26 -11.66 -3.94
CA ASN A 75 -2.21 -12.30 -4.84
C ASN A 75 -3.41 -12.91 -4.09
N LYS A 76 -4.58 -12.85 -4.73
CA LYS A 76 -5.81 -13.58 -4.36
C LYS A 76 -6.62 -13.86 -5.64
N PRO A 77 -7.69 -14.67 -5.62
CA PRO A 77 -8.55 -14.81 -6.80
C PRO A 77 -8.98 -13.43 -7.33
N GLY A 78 -8.67 -13.17 -8.62
CA GLY A 78 -8.92 -11.88 -9.28
C GLY A 78 -7.86 -10.79 -9.06
N VAL A 79 -6.77 -11.06 -8.34
CA VAL A 79 -5.68 -10.09 -8.10
C VAL A 79 -4.32 -10.75 -8.36
N ALA A 80 -3.54 -10.17 -9.26
CA ALA A 80 -2.18 -10.59 -9.60
C ALA A 80 -1.20 -9.41 -9.50
N ALA A 81 -0.45 -9.36 -8.41
CA ALA A 81 0.52 -8.31 -8.08
C ALA A 81 1.93 -8.89 -7.86
N GLU A 82 2.35 -9.78 -8.77
CA GLU A 82 3.62 -10.49 -8.69
C GLU A 82 4.82 -9.56 -8.90
N PHE A 83 5.95 -9.86 -8.27
CA PHE A 83 7.18 -9.13 -8.57
C PHE A 83 7.62 -9.38 -10.02
N SER A 84 7.93 -8.29 -10.73
CA SER A 84 8.40 -8.36 -12.12
C SER A 84 9.44 -7.27 -12.37
N LEU A 85 10.55 -7.67 -13.01
CA LEU A 85 11.56 -6.77 -13.55
C LEU A 85 11.26 -6.31 -14.98
N GLY A 86 10.22 -6.87 -15.62
CA GLY A 86 9.71 -6.37 -16.89
C GLY A 86 8.68 -5.27 -16.62
N GLU A 87 7.41 -5.63 -16.79
CA GLU A 87 6.26 -4.75 -16.56
C GLU A 87 5.88 -4.69 -15.08
N GLU A 88 5.36 -3.55 -14.66
CA GLU A 88 4.77 -3.38 -13.34
C GLU A 88 3.50 -4.22 -13.18
N ARG A 89 3.32 -4.85 -12.02
CA ARG A 89 2.16 -5.68 -11.69
C ARG A 89 1.63 -5.26 -10.31
N LEU A 90 0.67 -4.34 -10.30
CA LEU A 90 -0.03 -3.89 -9.09
C LEU A 90 -1.41 -4.55 -8.98
N ALA A 91 -1.98 -4.58 -7.78
CA ALA A 91 -3.30 -5.20 -7.58
C ALA A 91 -4.43 -4.45 -8.30
N PHE A 92 -4.27 -3.14 -8.46
CA PHE A 92 -5.28 -2.27 -9.05
C PHE A 92 -4.62 -1.34 -10.08
N PRO A 93 -5.14 -1.30 -11.32
CA PRO A 93 -4.85 -0.19 -12.22
C PRO A 93 -5.52 1.08 -11.70
N VAL A 94 -4.96 2.24 -12.02
CA VAL A 94 -5.61 3.53 -11.79
C VAL A 94 -6.55 3.83 -12.95
N ARG A 95 -7.82 4.11 -12.64
CA ARG A 95 -8.89 4.49 -13.58
C ARG A 95 -9.13 5.99 -13.50
N GLU A 96 -8.46 6.74 -14.37
CA GLU A 96 -8.57 8.21 -14.40
C GLU A 96 -10.01 8.68 -14.63
N GLU A 97 -10.82 7.92 -15.37
CA GLU A 97 -12.23 8.18 -15.60
C GLU A 97 -13.09 8.14 -14.34
N LEU A 98 -12.59 7.53 -13.26
CA LEU A 98 -13.20 7.51 -11.93
C LEU A 98 -12.49 8.45 -10.95
N GLU A 99 -11.69 9.40 -11.43
CA GLU A 99 -10.89 10.32 -10.61
C GLU A 99 -9.87 9.61 -9.70
N GLU A 100 -9.53 8.35 -9.99
CA GLU A 100 -8.42 7.67 -9.34
C GLU A 100 -7.10 8.31 -9.77
N GLN A 101 -6.09 8.27 -8.89
CA GLN A 101 -4.82 8.94 -9.13
C GLN A 101 -3.65 8.06 -8.70
N ASP A 102 -2.59 8.06 -9.51
CA ASP A 102 -1.32 7.48 -9.10
C ASP A 102 -0.41 8.53 -8.46
N TYR A 103 0.21 8.18 -7.34
CA TYR A 103 1.19 9.03 -6.67
C TYR A 103 2.57 8.36 -6.72
N PRO A 104 3.39 8.66 -7.75
CA PRO A 104 4.65 7.95 -8.01
C PRO A 104 5.79 8.35 -7.07
N VAL A 105 5.60 9.40 -6.26
CA VAL A 105 6.61 9.88 -5.32
C VAL A 105 6.98 8.78 -4.33
N ILE A 106 8.28 8.56 -4.16
CA ILE A 106 8.83 7.57 -3.22
C ILE A 106 9.15 8.27 -1.91
N TYR A 107 8.40 7.93 -0.87
CA TYR A 107 8.58 8.47 0.47
C TYR A 107 9.46 7.55 1.33
N PRO A 108 10.43 8.08 2.10
CA PRO A 108 11.26 7.26 2.99
C PRO A 108 10.53 6.80 4.26
N VAL A 109 9.38 7.40 4.57
CA VAL A 109 8.54 7.07 5.73
C VAL A 109 7.08 6.93 5.27
N PRO A 110 6.25 6.15 5.97
CA PRO A 110 4.83 6.04 5.64
C PRO A 110 4.13 7.40 5.83
N ASN A 111 3.07 7.62 5.05
CA ASN A 111 2.27 8.83 5.13
C ASN A 111 1.68 8.97 6.54
N ARG A 112 1.71 10.18 7.06
CA ARG A 112 1.30 10.45 8.44
C ARG A 112 -0.18 10.13 8.67
N ARG A 113 -1.07 10.48 7.74
CA ARG A 113 -2.53 10.28 7.85
C ARG A 113 -2.88 8.79 7.85
N THR A 114 -2.23 7.98 7.01
CA THR A 114 -2.45 6.52 7.00
C THR A 114 -2.01 5.88 8.32
N MET A 115 -0.92 6.37 8.91
CA MET A 115 -0.46 5.90 10.22
C MET A 115 -1.33 6.40 11.39
N GLU A 116 -1.88 7.61 11.32
CA GLU A 116 -2.84 8.12 12.31
C GLU A 116 -4.13 7.30 12.30
N THR A 117 -4.62 6.95 11.11
CA THR A 117 -5.77 6.06 10.90
C THR A 117 -5.55 4.72 11.61
N LEU A 118 -4.40 4.07 11.37
CA LEU A 118 -4.05 2.82 12.04
C LEU A 118 -3.90 2.96 13.57
N ARG A 119 -3.37 4.08 14.06
CA ARG A 119 -3.17 4.27 15.51
C ARG A 119 -4.48 4.48 16.26
N ASN A 120 -5.39 5.25 15.67
CA ASN A 120 -6.61 5.69 16.34
C ASN A 120 -7.76 4.69 16.22
N ALA A 121 -7.72 3.77 15.25
CA ALA A 121 -8.80 2.81 15.07
C ALA A 121 -8.85 1.77 16.20
N SER A 122 -10.06 1.63 16.75
CA SER A 122 -10.46 0.59 17.71
C SER A 122 -11.18 -0.59 17.05
N ASP A 123 -11.82 -0.35 15.90
CA ASP A 123 -12.54 -1.34 15.09
C ASP A 123 -12.02 -1.28 13.65
N GLY A 124 -11.47 -2.40 13.16
CA GLY A 124 -10.87 -2.46 11.83
C GLY A 124 -11.88 -2.42 10.68
N ILE A 125 -13.10 -2.93 10.89
CA ILE A 125 -14.16 -2.91 9.87
C ILE A 125 -14.70 -1.49 9.77
N PHE A 126 -15.00 -0.85 10.90
CA PHE A 126 -15.47 0.52 10.93
C PHE A 126 -14.44 1.48 10.30
N MET A 127 -13.17 1.37 10.70
CA MET A 127 -12.09 2.16 10.12
C MET A 127 -12.01 1.99 8.60
N TYR A 128 -12.07 0.75 8.11
CA TYR A 128 -11.98 0.46 6.68
C TYR A 128 -13.12 1.10 5.88
N LEU A 129 -14.32 1.17 6.45
CA LEU A 129 -15.51 1.68 5.76
C LEU A 129 -15.67 3.21 5.88
N HIS A 130 -15.10 3.83 6.92
CA HIS A 130 -15.46 5.21 7.26
C HIS A 130 -14.29 6.14 7.55
N GLU A 131 -13.10 5.63 7.84
CA GLU A 131 -11.99 6.45 8.39
C GLU A 131 -10.76 6.48 7.48
N LEU A 132 -10.77 5.76 6.35
CA LEU A 132 -9.64 5.76 5.44
C LEU A 132 -9.43 7.17 4.82
N PRO A 133 -8.19 7.69 4.80
CA PRO A 133 -7.91 8.95 4.14
C PRO A 133 -8.15 8.83 2.64
N GLN A 134 -8.71 9.87 2.03
CA GLN A 134 -9.06 9.91 0.60
C GLN A 134 -8.02 10.65 -0.25
N GLU A 135 -7.05 11.28 0.40
CA GLU A 135 -6.00 12.12 -0.18
C GLU A 135 -4.74 12.06 0.72
N LEU A 136 -3.57 12.35 0.14
CA LEU A 136 -2.27 12.30 0.84
C LEU A 136 -2.06 13.42 1.87
#